data_AF-A0A1Q5KBW5-F1
#
_entry.id   AF-A0A1Q5KBW5-F1
#
_cell.length_a   1.000
_cell.length_b   1.000
_cell.length_c   1.000
_cell.angle_alpha   90.00
_cell.angle_beta   90.00
_cell.angle_gamma   90.00
#
_symmetry.space_group_name_H-M   'P 1'
#
loop_
_entity.id
_entity.type
_entity.pdbx_description
1 polymer ?
#
loop_
_entity_poly.entity_id
_entity_poly.type
_entity_poly.pdbx_seq_one_letter_code
_entity_poly.pdbx_strand_id
1 'polypeptide(L)'
;MSRAHRTAVAVVATAFMASGAVVAGATTASADGCVGPLCGAVKNRTGETMHYTMSLGEGPHYCDVWNWGGGTGSEFKHAKCRQESFGNGTRGGNGTGKDVDAFTFATHGYHERFSRVGTWHWRAKGVWTKIRSGEIGDCGIGDHNEVWCTVLVQA
;
A
#
# COMPACT_ATOMS: atom_id res chain seq x y z
N MET A 1 64.75 -0.32 -19.88
CA MET A 1 65.10 0.15 -21.24
C MET A 1 63.84 0.20 -22.07
N SER A 2 63.68 1.32 -22.78
CA SER A 2 62.46 1.85 -23.41
C SER A 2 62.01 1.07 -24.67
N ARG A 3 60.70 0.99 -24.89
CA ARG A 3 60.10 1.11 -26.23
C ARG A 3 58.81 1.92 -26.15
N ALA A 4 58.90 3.14 -26.68
CA ALA A 4 57.78 4.00 -26.99
C ALA A 4 57.21 3.65 -28.38
N HIS A 5 55.89 3.72 -28.55
CA HIS A 5 55.29 4.05 -29.83
C HIS A 5 54.19 5.09 -29.61
N ARG A 6 54.44 6.29 -30.15
CA ARG A 6 53.47 7.36 -30.35
C ARG A 6 52.68 7.07 -31.61
N THR A 7 51.36 7.34 -31.63
CA THR A 7 50.71 7.92 -32.83
C THR A 7 49.48 8.75 -32.41
N ALA A 8 49.29 9.84 -33.15
CA ALA A 8 48.48 11.03 -32.91
C ALA A 8 46.97 10.86 -33.16
N VAL A 9 46.11 11.50 -32.35
CA VAL A 9 45.25 12.67 -32.64
C VAL A 9 44.03 12.42 -33.53
N ALA A 10 42.85 12.68 -32.97
CA ALA A 10 41.73 13.30 -33.70
C ALA A 10 40.95 14.22 -32.73
N VAL A 11 40.92 15.51 -33.07
CA VAL A 11 40.09 16.54 -32.46
C VAL A 11 38.69 16.43 -33.06
N VAL A 12 37.64 16.37 -32.23
CA VAL A 12 36.32 16.87 -32.62
C VAL A 12 35.75 17.65 -31.45
N ALA A 13 35.87 18.97 -31.53
CA ALA A 13 35.06 19.89 -30.74
C ALA A 13 33.62 19.80 -31.26
N THR A 14 32.70 19.35 -30.41
CA THR A 14 31.26 19.56 -30.61
C THR A 14 30.74 20.37 -29.43
N ALA A 15 30.57 21.66 -29.68
CA ALA A 15 29.74 22.52 -28.84
C ALA A 15 28.29 22.07 -29.00
N PHE A 16 27.69 21.51 -27.95
CA PHE A 16 26.24 21.38 -27.86
C PHE A 16 25.70 22.38 -26.84
N MET A 17 24.77 23.16 -27.34
CA MET A 17 24.13 24.29 -26.70
C MET A 17 23.52 23.91 -25.35
N ALA A 18 23.72 24.80 -24.37
CA ALA A 18 22.93 24.84 -23.16
C ALA A 18 21.44 24.97 -23.55
N SER A 19 20.70 23.88 -23.39
CA SER A 19 19.26 23.91 -23.23
C SER A 19 19.01 23.36 -21.85
N GLY A 20 18.69 24.27 -20.91
CA GLY A 20 18.21 23.91 -19.59
C GLY A 20 16.96 23.08 -19.73
N ALA A 21 17.12 21.76 -19.74
CA ALA A 21 16.03 20.86 -19.43
C ALA A 21 15.83 20.98 -17.92
N VAL A 22 14.85 21.80 -17.53
CA VAL A 22 14.06 21.48 -16.34
C VAL A 22 13.57 20.06 -16.55
N VAL A 23 14.28 19.09 -15.97
CA VAL A 23 13.68 17.79 -15.71
C VAL A 23 12.59 18.14 -14.72
N ALA A 24 11.38 18.31 -15.24
CA ALA A 24 10.16 18.32 -14.46
C ALA A 24 10.32 17.18 -13.47
N GLY A 25 10.42 17.53 -12.19
CA GLY A 25 10.55 16.55 -11.13
C GLY A 25 9.51 15.47 -11.40
N ALA A 26 9.95 14.21 -11.41
CA ALA A 26 9.01 13.10 -11.37
C ALA A 26 8.01 13.45 -10.29
N THR A 27 6.76 13.71 -10.69
CA THR A 27 5.68 13.79 -9.74
C THR A 27 5.68 12.42 -9.09
N THR A 28 6.10 12.36 -7.83
CA THR A 28 5.73 11.25 -6.97
C THR A 28 4.22 11.29 -6.99
N ALA A 29 3.63 10.44 -7.83
CA ALA A 29 2.20 10.22 -7.85
C ALA A 29 1.87 9.59 -6.50
N SER A 30 1.59 10.46 -5.52
CA SER A 30 0.92 10.06 -4.31
C SER A 30 -0.49 9.73 -4.73
N ALA A 31 -0.70 8.47 -5.09
CA ALA A 31 -1.99 7.99 -5.54
C ALA A 31 -2.89 7.81 -4.31
N ASP A 32 -3.32 8.92 -3.72
CA ASP A 32 -4.46 9.00 -2.80
C ASP A 32 -5.79 8.75 -3.58
N GLY A 33 -5.74 7.89 -4.60
CA GLY A 33 -6.70 7.81 -5.70
C GLY A 33 -6.65 6.48 -6.46
N CYS A 34 -7.77 6.12 -7.07
CA CYS A 34 -8.04 4.79 -7.58
C CYS A 34 -7.47 4.52 -8.97
N VAL A 35 -7.16 3.25 -9.26
CA VAL A 35 -6.91 2.79 -10.64
C VAL A 35 -8.25 2.54 -11.34
N GLY A 36 -8.73 3.53 -12.08
CA GLY A 36 -10.04 3.45 -12.73
C GLY A 36 -11.20 3.49 -11.72
N PRO A 37 -12.32 2.77 -11.94
CA PRO A 37 -13.45 2.80 -11.01
C PRO A 37 -13.21 1.97 -9.73
N LEU A 38 -12.15 1.15 -9.71
CA LEU A 38 -11.88 0.19 -8.65
C LEU A 38 -11.03 0.84 -7.57
N CYS A 39 -11.55 0.88 -6.34
CA CYS A 39 -10.84 1.40 -5.18
C CYS A 39 -11.02 0.44 -4.01
N GLY A 40 -9.97 0.19 -3.25
CA GLY A 40 -10.01 -0.59 -2.02
C GLY A 40 -10.89 0.09 -0.96
N ALA A 41 -11.54 -0.74 -0.14
CA ALA A 41 -12.40 -0.28 0.94
C ALA A 41 -12.16 -1.04 2.24
N VAL A 42 -12.56 -0.43 3.34
CA VAL A 42 -12.73 -1.12 4.62
C VAL A 42 -14.06 -0.76 5.22
N LYS A 43 -14.70 -1.75 5.82
CA LYS A 43 -15.96 -1.61 6.52
C LYS A 43 -15.78 -2.14 7.93
N ASN A 44 -15.89 -1.23 8.89
CA ASN A 44 -15.75 -1.51 10.30
C ASN A 44 -17.13 -1.56 10.97
N ARG A 45 -17.53 -2.75 11.42
CA ARG A 45 -18.74 -2.98 12.24
C ARG A 45 -18.40 -3.53 13.62
N THR A 46 -17.16 -3.37 14.06
CA THR A 46 -16.68 -4.02 15.30
C THR A 46 -17.02 -3.21 16.56
N GLY A 47 -17.27 -1.91 16.43
CA GLY A 47 -17.31 -0.98 17.58
C GLY A 47 -15.92 -0.49 18.02
N GLU A 48 -14.87 -1.12 17.51
CA GLU A 48 -13.47 -0.82 17.83
C GLU A 48 -12.88 0.23 16.88
N THR A 49 -11.77 0.85 17.27
CA THR A 49 -11.03 1.75 16.39
C THR A 49 -10.18 0.97 15.40
N MET A 50 -10.49 1.11 14.12
CA MET A 50 -9.71 0.58 13.00
C MET A 50 -8.77 1.65 12.49
N HIS A 51 -7.55 1.24 12.12
CA HIS A 51 -6.61 2.07 11.37
C HIS A 51 -6.57 1.63 9.92
N TYR A 52 -6.43 2.58 9.00
CA TYR A 52 -6.27 2.32 7.57
C TYR A 52 -5.25 3.30 6.97
N THR A 53 -4.80 3.01 5.75
CA THR A 53 -3.95 3.89 4.94
C THR A 53 -4.43 3.90 3.50
N MET A 54 -4.35 5.05 2.84
CA MET A 54 -4.58 5.23 1.40
C MET A 54 -3.29 5.57 0.64
N SER A 55 -2.16 5.61 1.36
CA SER A 55 -0.86 5.98 0.80
C SER A 55 0.22 4.96 1.19
N LEU A 56 -0.06 3.66 1.01
CA LEU A 56 0.89 2.63 1.43
C LEU A 56 2.17 2.68 0.59
N GLY A 57 3.32 2.86 1.24
CA GLY A 57 4.62 3.13 0.62
C GLY A 57 5.10 4.57 0.78
N GLU A 58 4.23 5.49 1.22
CA GLU A 58 4.51 6.92 1.35
C GLU A 58 3.96 7.51 2.66
N GLY A 59 4.51 8.64 3.10
CA GLY A 59 4.01 9.36 4.28
C GLY A 59 4.90 9.28 5.52
N PRO A 60 4.45 9.88 6.64
CA PRO A 60 5.29 10.13 7.81
C PRO A 60 5.34 8.97 8.82
N HIS A 61 4.44 7.99 8.72
CA HIS A 61 4.35 6.85 9.64
C HIS A 61 4.93 5.59 8.99
N TYR A 62 4.92 4.49 9.74
CA TYR A 62 5.32 3.17 9.26
C TYR A 62 4.24 2.12 9.53
N CYS A 63 4.09 1.18 8.62
CA CYS A 63 3.12 0.10 8.64
C CYS A 63 3.83 -1.23 8.41
N ASP A 64 3.67 -2.17 9.34
CA ASP A 64 4.19 -3.54 9.23
C ASP A 64 3.17 -4.41 8.49
N VAL A 65 3.34 -4.50 7.18
CA VAL A 65 2.43 -5.23 6.28
C VAL A 65 2.89 -6.67 6.16
N TRP A 66 2.02 -7.64 6.43
CA TRP A 66 2.39 -9.06 6.35
C TRP A 66 2.29 -9.65 4.93
N ASN A 67 1.50 -9.04 4.05
CA ASN A 67 1.22 -9.46 2.68
C ASN A 67 1.48 -8.33 1.68
N TRP A 68 2.73 -7.88 1.56
CA TRP A 68 3.08 -6.71 0.73
C TRP A 68 2.59 -6.79 -0.73
N GLY A 69 2.68 -7.94 -1.39
CA GLY A 69 2.13 -8.17 -2.74
C GLY A 69 0.59 -8.25 -2.81
N GLY A 70 -0.10 -8.17 -1.67
CA GLY A 70 -1.53 -8.37 -1.52
C GLY A 70 -1.96 -9.84 -1.64
N GLY A 71 -3.22 -10.11 -1.31
CA GLY A 71 -3.75 -11.48 -1.26
C GLY A 71 -3.22 -12.28 -0.07
N THR A 72 -3.21 -13.60 -0.19
CA THR A 72 -2.95 -14.53 0.92
C THR A 72 -1.46 -14.88 1.12
N GLY A 73 -0.57 -14.43 0.24
CA GLY A 73 0.85 -14.73 0.31
C GLY A 73 1.55 -13.94 1.43
N SER A 74 2.40 -14.60 2.21
CA SER A 74 3.21 -13.94 3.24
C SER A 74 4.42 -13.25 2.60
N GLU A 75 4.47 -11.93 2.72
CA GLU A 75 5.56 -11.07 2.29
C GLU A 75 5.63 -9.88 3.25
N PHE A 76 6.38 -10.04 4.33
CA PHE A 76 6.48 -8.99 5.36
C PHE A 76 7.29 -7.80 4.86
N LYS A 77 6.74 -6.60 5.05
CA LYS A 77 7.45 -5.35 4.77
C LYS A 77 7.10 -4.27 5.78
N HIS A 78 8.15 -3.68 6.33
CA HIS A 78 8.07 -2.41 7.06
C HIS A 78 8.08 -1.27 6.04
N ALA A 79 6.92 -0.67 5.79
CA ALA A 79 6.75 0.34 4.74
C ALA A 79 6.30 1.67 5.33
N LYS A 80 6.64 2.78 4.65
CA LYS A 80 6.05 4.08 4.99
C LYS A 80 4.55 4.08 4.71
N CYS A 81 3.79 4.86 5.48
CA CYS A 81 2.35 5.04 5.27
C CYS A 81 1.86 6.35 5.92
N ARG A 82 0.67 6.81 5.55
CA ARG A 82 -0.14 7.75 6.35
C ARG A 82 -1.23 6.94 7.03
N GLN A 83 -1.19 6.89 8.36
CA GLN A 83 -2.20 6.17 9.14
C GLN A 83 -3.35 7.12 9.50
N GLU A 84 -4.56 6.69 9.18
CA GLU A 84 -5.81 7.32 9.57
C GLU A 84 -6.60 6.33 10.43
N SER A 85 -7.50 6.82 11.28
CA SER A 85 -8.31 5.97 12.15
C SER A 85 -9.77 6.36 12.12
N PHE A 86 -10.64 5.37 12.36
CA PHE A 86 -12.08 5.58 12.48
C PHE A 86 -12.73 4.48 13.33
N GLY A 87 -13.87 4.79 13.92
CA GLY A 87 -14.73 3.81 14.58
C GLY A 87 -15.58 3.05 13.56
N ASN A 88 -16.90 2.99 13.80
CA ASN A 88 -17.81 2.31 12.88
C ASN A 88 -18.01 3.05 11.56
N GLY A 89 -18.21 2.29 10.48
CA GLY A 89 -18.58 2.82 9.16
C GLY A 89 -17.77 2.20 8.02
N THR A 90 -17.75 2.88 6.88
CA THR A 90 -16.98 2.47 5.69
C THR A 90 -16.02 3.58 5.27
N ARG A 91 -14.86 3.21 4.73
CA ARG A 91 -13.86 4.10 4.11
C ARG A 91 -13.42 3.51 2.77
N GLY A 92 -13.20 4.37 1.79
CA GLY A 92 -12.86 3.98 0.43
C GLY A 92 -14.02 3.32 -0.33
N GLY A 93 -13.68 2.69 -1.45
CA GLY A 93 -14.58 1.86 -2.24
C GLY A 93 -14.81 2.33 -3.66
N ASN A 94 -15.34 1.42 -4.47
CA ASN A 94 -15.57 1.67 -5.89
C ASN A 94 -16.42 2.94 -6.10
N GLY A 95 -15.99 3.80 -7.02
CA GLY A 95 -16.68 5.05 -7.34
C GLY A 95 -16.54 6.19 -6.32
N THR A 96 -15.85 5.99 -5.18
CA THR A 96 -15.64 7.08 -4.20
C THR A 96 -14.40 7.92 -4.49
N GLY A 97 -13.52 7.47 -5.38
CA GLY A 97 -12.22 8.11 -5.64
C GLY A 97 -11.23 7.98 -4.46
N LYS A 98 -11.48 7.07 -3.52
CA LYS A 98 -10.65 6.84 -2.33
C LYS A 98 -10.24 5.38 -2.26
N ASP A 99 -8.94 5.13 -2.39
CA ASP A 99 -8.37 3.78 -2.46
C ASP A 99 -7.72 3.41 -1.12
N VAL A 100 -8.39 2.58 -0.32
CA VAL A 100 -7.78 2.05 0.91
C VAL A 100 -6.83 0.92 0.53
N ASP A 101 -5.55 1.10 0.85
CA ASP A 101 -4.50 0.12 0.57
C ASP A 101 -4.41 -0.99 1.60
N ALA A 102 -4.57 -0.66 2.88
CA ALA A 102 -4.35 -1.59 3.98
C ALA A 102 -5.05 -1.14 5.26
N PHE A 103 -5.27 -2.08 6.17
CA PHE A 103 -5.87 -1.83 7.48
C PHE A 103 -5.26 -2.65 8.61
N THR A 104 -5.51 -2.21 9.83
CA THR A 104 -5.14 -2.92 11.06
C THR A 104 -6.03 -2.51 12.24
N PHE A 105 -5.86 -3.21 13.35
CA PHE A 105 -6.30 -2.80 14.68
C PHE A 105 -5.05 -2.62 15.56
N ALA A 106 -4.82 -1.41 16.06
CA ALA A 106 -3.56 -1.08 16.75
C ALA A 106 -3.52 -1.61 18.19
N THR A 107 -4.68 -1.83 18.81
CA THR A 107 -4.81 -2.16 20.24
C THR A 107 -4.98 -3.66 20.50
N HIS A 108 -5.47 -4.44 19.54
CA HIS A 108 -5.68 -5.88 19.63
C HIS A 108 -5.42 -6.59 18.29
N GLY A 109 -5.22 -7.91 18.34
CA GLY A 109 -5.12 -8.72 17.14
C GLY A 109 -6.50 -9.00 16.53
N TYR A 110 -6.50 -9.50 15.30
CA TYR A 110 -7.71 -9.82 14.56
C TYR A 110 -7.50 -11.04 13.67
N HIS A 111 -8.59 -11.73 13.35
CA HIS A 111 -8.62 -12.76 12.34
C HIS A 111 -8.90 -12.15 10.98
N GLU A 112 -8.18 -12.59 9.97
CA GLU A 112 -8.46 -12.25 8.58
C GLU A 112 -8.61 -13.52 7.73
N ARG A 113 -9.41 -13.41 6.67
CA ARG A 113 -9.41 -14.37 5.57
C ARG A 113 -9.66 -13.63 4.26
N PHE A 114 -9.19 -14.22 3.17
CA PHE A 114 -9.53 -13.79 1.82
C PHE A 114 -10.60 -14.73 1.26
N SER A 115 -11.73 -14.17 0.82
CA SER A 115 -12.97 -14.86 0.43
C SER A 115 -13.82 -15.41 1.60
N ARG A 116 -15.11 -15.63 1.33
CA ARG A 116 -16.07 -16.19 2.30
C ARG A 116 -15.79 -17.64 2.71
N VAL A 117 -15.01 -18.36 1.90
CA VAL A 117 -14.65 -19.78 2.12
C VAL A 117 -13.17 -19.95 2.41
N GLY A 118 -12.42 -18.85 2.56
CA GLY A 118 -11.01 -18.88 2.89
C GLY A 118 -10.74 -19.32 4.33
N THR A 119 -9.52 -19.79 4.56
CA THR A 119 -9.03 -20.12 5.90
C THR A 119 -8.78 -18.85 6.70
N TRP A 120 -9.14 -18.89 7.98
CA TRP A 120 -8.88 -17.82 8.91
C TRP A 120 -7.43 -17.84 9.40
N HIS A 121 -6.84 -16.66 9.48
CA HIS A 121 -5.48 -16.44 9.98
C HIS A 121 -5.47 -15.35 11.02
N TRP A 122 -4.78 -15.61 12.13
CA TRP A 122 -4.58 -14.62 13.17
C TRP A 122 -3.49 -13.61 12.78
N ARG A 123 -3.77 -12.33 13.04
CA ARG A 123 -2.83 -11.22 12.89
C ARG A 123 -2.66 -10.53 14.24
N ALA A 124 -1.40 -10.35 14.65
CA ALA A 124 -1.09 -9.63 15.88
C ALA A 124 -1.49 -8.15 15.77
N LYS A 125 -1.69 -7.50 16.91
CA LYS A 125 -2.01 -6.06 16.97
C LYS A 125 -1.01 -5.23 16.18
N GLY A 126 -1.50 -4.24 15.43
CA GLY A 126 -0.68 -3.36 14.60
C GLY A 126 -0.09 -4.00 13.34
N VAL A 127 -0.32 -5.29 13.07
CA VAL A 127 0.05 -5.91 11.80
C VAL A 127 -0.99 -5.55 10.74
N TRP A 128 -0.52 -5.03 9.61
CA TRP A 128 -1.35 -4.48 8.54
C TRP A 128 -1.66 -5.54 7.49
N THR A 129 -2.94 -5.67 7.15
CA THR A 129 -3.41 -6.47 6.02
C THR A 129 -3.59 -5.56 4.83
N LYS A 130 -2.79 -5.77 3.78
CA LYS A 130 -2.98 -5.12 2.48
C LYS A 130 -4.18 -5.72 1.77
N ILE A 131 -4.96 -4.85 1.15
CA ILE A 131 -6.00 -5.17 0.18
C ILE A 131 -5.65 -4.57 -1.18
N ARG A 132 -6.24 -5.10 -2.24
CA ARG A 132 -6.09 -4.57 -3.60
C ARG A 132 -7.22 -3.60 -3.91
N SER A 133 -7.01 -2.74 -4.90
CA SER A 133 -8.09 -1.93 -5.47
C SER A 133 -9.21 -2.85 -5.94
N GLY A 134 -10.46 -2.49 -5.62
CA GLY A 134 -11.63 -3.34 -5.89
C GLY A 134 -11.89 -4.42 -4.82
N GLU A 135 -11.06 -4.53 -3.79
CA GLU A 135 -11.33 -5.39 -2.62
C GLU A 135 -11.88 -4.58 -1.45
N ILE A 136 -12.62 -5.24 -0.54
CA ILE A 136 -13.12 -4.66 0.70
C ILE A 136 -12.80 -5.57 1.88
N GLY A 137 -12.20 -5.02 2.94
CA GLY A 137 -12.13 -5.68 4.24
C GLY A 137 -13.41 -5.43 5.05
N ASP A 138 -14.32 -6.40 5.13
CA ASP A 138 -15.52 -6.34 5.98
C ASP A 138 -15.22 -6.98 7.34
N CYS A 139 -15.12 -6.14 8.37
CA CYS A 139 -14.77 -6.52 9.73
C CYS A 139 -15.98 -6.42 10.65
N GLY A 140 -16.18 -7.44 11.49
CA GLY A 140 -17.17 -7.48 12.55
C GLY A 140 -16.65 -8.22 13.78
N ILE A 141 -17.43 -8.16 14.86
CA ILE A 141 -17.18 -9.02 16.02
C ILE A 141 -17.74 -10.42 15.74
N GLY A 142 -16.92 -11.43 16.02
CA GLY A 142 -17.28 -12.84 15.88
C GLY A 142 -17.10 -13.60 17.19
N ASP A 143 -16.67 -14.85 17.08
CA ASP A 143 -16.49 -15.73 18.23
C ASP A 143 -15.53 -15.11 19.27
N HIS A 144 -15.81 -15.38 20.54
CA HIS A 144 -15.04 -14.91 21.70
C HIS A 144 -14.85 -13.38 21.79
N ASN A 145 -15.75 -12.59 21.20
CA ASN A 145 -15.62 -11.13 21.11
C ASN A 145 -14.35 -10.67 20.37
N GLU A 146 -13.80 -11.51 19.49
CA GLU A 146 -12.64 -11.16 18.68
C GLU A 146 -13.08 -10.45 17.39
N VAL A 147 -12.15 -9.73 16.76
CA VAL A 147 -12.37 -9.08 15.47
C VAL A 147 -12.11 -10.07 14.35
N TRP A 148 -13.07 -10.18 13.42
CA TRP A 148 -13.00 -11.06 12.25
C TRP A 148 -13.25 -10.26 10.98
N CYS A 149 -12.27 -10.26 10.09
CA CYS A 149 -12.28 -9.50 8.83
C CYS A 149 -12.26 -10.44 7.62
N THR A 150 -13.27 -10.34 6.75
CA THR A 150 -13.24 -11.04 5.45
C THR A 150 -12.90 -10.04 4.35
N VAL A 151 -11.82 -10.30 3.61
CA VAL A 151 -11.46 -9.54 2.40
C VAL A 151 -12.22 -10.13 1.21
N LEU A 152 -13.01 -9.30 0.51
CA LEU A 152 -13.89 -9.69 -0.59
C LEU A 152 -13.66 -8.79 -1.80
N VAL A 153 -13.96 -9.29 -3.01
CA VAL A 153 -14.10 -8.41 -4.18
C VAL A 153 -15.40 -7.61 -4.07
N GLN A 154 -15.34 -6.32 -4.34
CA GLN A 154 -16.49 -5.42 -4.40
C GLN A 154 -17.28 -5.66 -5.69
N ALA A 155 -18.61 -5.62 -5.57
CA ALA A 155 -19.53 -5.74 -6.71
C ALA A 155 -19.70 -4.41 -7.45
#